data_AF-A0AA51XTS6-F1
#
_entry.id   AF-A0AA51XTS6-F1
#
_cell.length_a   1.000
_cell.length_b   1.000
_cell.length_c   1.000
_cell.angle_alpha   90.00
_cell.angle_beta   90.00
_cell.angle_gamma   90.00
#
_symmetry.space_group_name_H-M   'P 1'
#
loop_
_entity.id
_entity.type
_entity.pdbx_description
1 polymer ?
#
loop_
_entity_poly.entity_id
_entity_poly.type
_entity_poly.pdbx_seq_one_letter_code
_entity_poly.pdbx_strand_id
1 'polypeptide(L)' 'MDCDDLGYMIIYRRNGTYIEISHDETVNLCKRALEAGIPLPELIKKEVMPDLKLIKFRH' A
#
# COMPACT_ATOMS: atom_id res chain seq x y z
N MET A 1 -14.50 -5.05 0.55
CA MET A 1 -13.56 -3.95 0.26
C MET A 1 -13.16 -4.14 -1.19
N ASP A 2 -13.57 -3.25 -2.07
CA ASP A 2 -13.23 -3.33 -3.49
C ASP A 2 -11.85 -2.73 -3.70
N CYS A 3 -10.87 -3.57 -4.01
CA CYS A 3 -9.50 -3.11 -4.26
C CYS A 3 -9.41 -2.25 -5.53
N ASP A 4 -10.30 -2.48 -6.50
CA ASP A 4 -10.38 -1.75 -7.78
C ASP A 4 -10.83 -0.29 -7.60
N ASP A 5 -11.47 0.04 -6.46
CA ASP A 5 -11.83 1.43 -6.14
C ASP A 5 -10.67 2.20 -5.49
N LEU A 6 -9.56 1.53 -5.14
CA LEU A 6 -8.40 2.22 -4.56
C LEU A 6 -7.67 3.00 -5.63
N GLY A 7 -7.61 4.35 -5.52
CA GLY A 7 -6.76 5.17 -6.38
C GLY A 7 -5.25 4.93 -6.19
N TYR A 8 -4.42 5.93 -6.45
CA TYR A 8 -2.97 5.85 -6.23
C TYR A 8 -2.65 5.82 -4.73
N MET A 9 -1.64 5.03 -4.35
CA MET A 9 -1.20 4.90 -2.97
C MET A 9 0.13 5.60 -2.76
N ILE A 10 0.18 6.50 -1.78
CA ILE A 10 1.40 7.18 -1.35
C ILE A 10 1.86 6.58 -0.03
N ILE A 11 3.08 6.05 -0.02
CA ILE A 11 3.69 5.40 1.12
C ILE A 11 4.78 6.31 1.69
N TYR A 12 4.62 6.75 2.93
CA TYR A 12 5.59 7.60 3.62
C TYR A 12 6.51 6.76 4.51
N ARG A 13 7.82 7.01 4.40
CA ARG A 13 8.85 6.49 5.31
C ARG A 13 8.92 7.30 6.60
N ARG A 14 9.48 6.72 7.66
CA ARG A 14 9.77 7.49 8.89
C ARG A 14 10.83 8.58 8.67
N ASN A 15 11.73 8.37 7.72
CA ASN A 15 12.77 9.33 7.35
C ASN A 15 12.25 10.56 6.55
N GLY A 16 10.94 10.66 6.30
CA GLY A 16 10.32 11.80 5.62
C GLY A 16 10.26 11.68 4.10
N THR A 17 10.88 10.68 3.48
CA THR A 17 10.69 10.39 2.05
C THR A 17 9.39 9.63 1.80
N TYR A 18 8.88 9.71 0.57
CA TYR A 18 7.70 8.95 0.15
C TYR A 18 7.94 8.29 -1.20
N ILE A 19 7.17 7.24 -1.47
CA ILE A 19 7.05 6.65 -2.80
C ILE A 19 5.58 6.68 -3.20
N GLU A 20 5.36 6.83 -4.50
CA GLU A 20 4.04 6.77 -5.10
C GLU A 20 3.91 5.42 -5.80
N ILE A 21 2.84 4.72 -5.46
CA ILE A 21 2.45 3.43 -6.02
C ILE A 21 1.28 3.71 -6.94
N SER A 22 1.43 3.29 -8.20
CA SER A 22 0.39 3.43 -9.23
C SER A 22 -0.92 2.75 -8.80
N HIS A 23 -2.02 3.12 -9.45
CA HIS A 23 -3.32 2.50 -9.24
C HIS A 23 -3.24 0.96 -9.41
N ASP A 24 -2.73 0.47 -10.54
CA ASP A 24 -2.54 -0.96 -10.81
C ASP A 24 -1.78 -1.70 -9.69
N GLU A 25 -0.66 -1.12 -9.24
CA GLU A 25 0.14 -1.69 -8.17
C GLU A 25 -0.57 -1.65 -6.82
N THR A 26 -1.38 -0.61 -6.57
CA THR A 26 -2.22 -0.49 -5.37
C THR A 26 -3.29 -1.58 -5.34
N VAL A 27 -3.96 -1.79 -6.48
CA VAL A 27 -4.95 -2.86 -6.66
C VAL A 27 -4.29 -4.23 -6.46
N ASN A 28 -3.13 -4.47 -7.05
CA ASN A 28 -2.36 -5.71 -6.89
C ASN A 28 -1.98 -5.96 -5.43
N LEU A 29 -1.43 -4.96 -4.74
CA LEU A 29 -1.07 -5.09 -3.32
C LEU A 29 -2.29 -5.35 -2.44
N CYS A 30 -3.41 -4.70 -2.70
CA CYS A 30 -4.66 -4.95 -1.99
C CYS A 30 -5.17 -6.38 -2.21
N LYS A 31 -5.19 -6.86 -3.46
CA LYS A 31 -5.59 -8.25 -3.79
C LYS A 31 -4.69 -9.26 -3.08
N ARG A 32 -3.37 -9.06 -3.13
CA ARG A 32 -2.40 -9.93 -2.43
C ARG A 32 -2.58 -9.91 -0.91
N ALA A 33 -2.89 -8.76 -0.32
CA ALA A 33 -3.15 -8.66 1.11
C ALA A 33 -4.41 -9.43 1.52
N LEU A 34 -5.48 -9.33 0.71
CA LEU A 34 -6.71 -10.08 0.90
C LEU A 34 -6.48 -11.59 0.76
N GLU A 35 -5.78 -12.04 -0.29
CA GLU A 35 -5.45 -13.46 -0.50
C GLU A 35 -4.59 -14.04 0.63
N ALA A 36 -3.64 -13.26 1.13
CA ALA A 36 -2.80 -13.66 2.27
C ALA A 36 -3.53 -13.58 3.62
N GLY A 37 -4.74 -13.01 3.67
CA GLY A 37 -5.49 -12.82 4.91
C GLY A 37 -4.82 -11.87 5.90
N ILE A 38 -3.95 -10.98 5.42
CA ILE A 38 -3.24 -10.00 6.27
C ILE A 38 -3.64 -8.56 5.91
N PRO A 39 -3.57 -7.62 6.86
CA PRO A 39 -3.80 -6.21 6.57
C PRO A 39 -2.81 -5.69 5.53
N LEU A 40 -3.28 -4.87 4.58
CA LEU A 40 -2.44 -4.20 3.57
C LEU A 40 -1.21 -3.48 4.16
N PRO A 41 -1.30 -2.77 5.32
CA PRO A 41 -0.12 -2.17 5.93
C PRO A 41 0.94 -3.19 6.37
N GLU A 42 0.54 -4.38 6.79
CA GLU A 42 1.45 -5.46 7.19
C GLU A 42 2.14 -6.06 5.96
N LEU A 43 1.40 -6.27 4.86
CA LEU A 43 1.99 -6.70 3.59
C LEU A 43 3.01 -5.67 3.08
N ILE A 44 2.64 -4.38 3.09
CA ILE A 44 3.52 -3.29 2.65
C ILE A 44 4.79 -3.23 3.51
N LYS A 45 4.69 -3.37 4.84
CA LYS A 45 5.87 -3.45 5.70
C LYS A 45 6.77 -4.63 5.35
N LYS A 46 6.17 -5.78 5.07
CA LYS A 46 6.91 -7.03 4.82
C LYS A 46 7.63 -7.02 3.48
N GLU A 47 7.01 -6.47 2.43
CA GLU A 47 7.50 -6.63 1.05
C GLU A 47 8.02 -5.35 0.40
N VAL A 48 7.47 -4.19 0.76
CA VAL A 48 7.75 -2.93 0.04
C VAL A 48 8.59 -1.99 0.88
N MET A 49 8.19 -1.77 2.13
CA MET A 49 8.74 -0.71 2.97
C MET A 49 8.63 -1.07 4.45
N PRO A 50 9.66 -1.73 5.04
CA PRO A 50 9.65 -2.07 6.47
C PRO A 50 9.56 -0.84 7.37
N ASP A 51 10.06 0.30 6.90
CA ASP A 51 10.05 1.58 7.61
C ASP A 51 8.78 2.42 7.34
N LEU A 52 7.64 1.74 7.16
CA LEU A 52 6.35 2.35 6.91
C LEU A 52 5.94 3.28 8.07
N LYS A 53 5.65 4.54 7.74
CA LYS A 53 5.07 5.52 8.67
C LYS A 53 3.57 5.67 8.45
N LEU A 54 3.16 5.91 7.20
CA LEU A 54 1.78 6.23 6.84
C LEU A 54 1.49 5.80 5.41
N ILE A 55 0.26 5.36 5.17
CA ILE A 55 -0.30 5.11 3.84
C ILE A 55 -1.37 6.17 3.58
N LYS A 56 -1.36 6.76 2.40
CA LYS A 56 -2.39 7.70 1.97
C LYS A 56 -2.91 7.31 0.59
N PHE A 57 -4.22 7.23 0.45
CA PHE A 57 -4.86 7.00 -0.84
C PHE A 57 -5.25 8.34 -1.46
N ARG A 58 -5.10 8.45 -2.78
CA ARG A 58 -5.58 9.58 -3.58
C ARG A 58 -6.33 9.06 -4.81
N HIS A 59 -7.51 9.64 -5.05
CA HIS A 59 -8.23 9.55 -6.32
C HIS A 59 -7.81 10.67 -7.26
#